data_AF-A0A8T7D6F2-F1
#
_entry.id   AF-A0A8T7D6F2-F1
#
_cell.length_a   1.000
_cell.length_b   1.000
_cell.length_c   1.000
_cell.angle_alpha   90.00
_cell.angle_beta   90.00
_cell.angle_gamma   90.00
#
_symmetry.space_group_name_H-M   'P 1'
#
loop_
_entity.id
_entity.type
_entity.pdbx_description
1 polymer ?
#
loop_
_entity_poly.entity_id
_entity_poly.type
_entity_poly.pdbx_seq_one_letter_code
_entity_poly.pdbx_strand_id
1 'polypeptide(L)'
;NETNVFPEYYLIPLRSFPNIVRDNLDEWVYAFKNNEVLDEFTAPGISALKEKLDYLKMDEGERRRFDKHIDRVRSEWGIIEDARQDGREEGREEGLQRGLEQGLEQGLELGRGEGEAALLTRLLGYKFGTLPEAQKQRIENARSEELALWEQRVLNAKTLDEVFL
;
A
#
# COMPACT_ATOMS: atom_id res chain seq x y z
N ASN A 1 4.01 -4.48 44.74
CA ASN A 1 2.63 -4.82 44.34
C ASN A 1 2.69 -5.76 43.16
N GLU A 2 2.80 -7.06 43.45
CA GLU A 2 2.71 -8.11 42.43
C GLU A 2 1.24 -8.21 42.01
N THR A 3 0.97 -7.92 40.75
CA THR A 3 -0.35 -8.08 40.14
C THR A 3 -0.66 -9.58 40.14
N ASN A 4 -1.69 -10.01 40.86
CA ASN A 4 -2.14 -11.39 40.86
C ASN A 4 -2.51 -11.82 39.42
N VAL A 5 -1.66 -12.65 38.81
CA VAL A 5 -1.74 -13.08 37.41
C VAL A 5 -2.65 -14.30 37.21
N PHE A 6 -3.23 -14.83 38.29
CA PHE A 6 -4.08 -16.01 38.24
C PHE A 6 -5.55 -15.62 38.01
N PRO A 7 -6.25 -16.29 37.07
CA PRO A 7 -7.67 -16.03 36.84
C PRO A 7 -8.52 -16.45 38.04
N GLU A 8 -9.49 -15.61 38.38
CA GLU A 8 -10.54 -15.95 39.35
C GLU A 8 -11.67 -16.71 38.65
N TYR A 9 -12.09 -17.83 39.23
CA TYR A 9 -13.19 -18.64 38.72
C TYR A 9 -14.42 -18.51 39.62
N TYR A 10 -15.56 -18.18 39.04
CA TYR A 10 -16.84 -18.12 39.73
C TYR A 10 -17.66 -19.37 39.38
N LEU A 11 -18.05 -20.15 40.40
CA LEU A 11 -19.00 -21.25 40.23
C LEU A 11 -20.41 -20.74 40.48
N ILE A 12 -21.23 -20.68 39.44
CA ILE A 12 -22.60 -20.19 39.51
C ILE A 12 -23.57 -21.38 39.44
N PRO A 13 -24.31 -21.70 40.52
CA PRO A 13 -25.26 -22.80 40.51
C PRO A 13 -26.51 -22.44 39.68
N LEU A 14 -26.56 -22.92 38.44
CA LEU A 14 -27.67 -22.63 37.52
C LEU A 14 -29.05 -23.05 38.06
N ARG A 15 -29.13 -24.10 38.89
CA ARG A 15 -30.40 -24.58 39.47
C ARG A 15 -31.01 -23.59 40.45
N SER A 16 -30.20 -22.79 41.13
CA SER A 16 -30.64 -21.82 42.14
C SER A 16 -30.97 -20.45 41.55
N PHE A 17 -30.69 -20.24 40.25
CA PHE A 17 -31.01 -19.00 39.56
C PHE A 17 -32.52 -18.86 39.36
N PRO A 18 -33.17 -17.78 39.84
CA PRO A 18 -34.63 -17.63 39.80
C PRO A 18 -35.19 -17.20 38.44
N ASN A 19 -34.38 -17.15 37.38
CA ASN A 19 -34.75 -16.58 36.07
C ASN A 19 -35.09 -15.08 36.13
N ILE A 20 -34.49 -14.34 37.05
CA ILE A 20 -34.63 -12.89 37.14
C ILE A 20 -33.35 -12.29 36.54
N VAL A 21 -33.49 -11.62 35.40
CA VAL A 21 -32.38 -10.96 34.71
C VAL A 21 -32.25 -9.51 35.18
N ARG A 22 -31.09 -9.14 35.73
CA ARG A 22 -30.83 -7.77 36.21
C ARG A 22 -29.61 -7.13 35.57
N ASP A 23 -28.64 -7.94 35.17
CA ASP A 23 -27.40 -7.49 34.54
C ASP A 23 -26.94 -8.45 33.43
N ASN A 24 -25.81 -8.12 32.80
CA ASN A 24 -25.23 -8.91 31.71
C ASN A 24 -24.88 -10.34 32.14
N LEU A 25 -24.45 -10.57 33.39
CA LEU A 25 -24.11 -11.91 33.85
C LEU A 25 -25.38 -12.76 33.99
N ASP A 26 -26.47 -12.18 34.50
CA ASP A 26 -27.75 -12.85 34.58
C ASP A 26 -28.32 -13.21 33.20
N GLU A 27 -28.10 -12.39 32.17
CA GLU A 27 -28.45 -12.73 30.78
C GLU A 27 -27.73 -14.00 30.33
N TRP A 28 -26.41 -14.12 30.60
CA TRP A 28 -25.64 -15.33 30.30
C TRP A 28 -26.13 -16.53 31.10
N VAL A 29 -26.39 -16.36 32.40
CA VAL A 29 -26.89 -17.43 33.28
C VAL A 29 -28.27 -17.91 32.80
N TYR A 30 -29.16 -16.99 32.42
CA TYR A 30 -30.44 -17.32 31.82
C TYR A 30 -30.24 -18.11 30.52
N ALA A 31 -29.38 -17.63 29.62
CA ALA A 31 -29.18 -18.24 28.32
C ALA A 31 -28.68 -19.69 28.41
N PHE A 32 -27.70 -19.95 29.29
CA PHE A 32 -27.19 -21.31 29.50
C PHE A 32 -28.18 -22.21 30.22
N LYS A 33 -28.96 -21.68 31.16
CA LYS A 33 -29.97 -22.47 31.88
C LYS A 33 -31.12 -22.91 30.98
N ASN A 34 -31.57 -22.01 30.09
CA ASN A 34 -32.77 -22.23 29.28
C ASN A 34 -32.46 -22.63 27.83
N ASN A 35 -31.18 -22.63 27.41
CA ASN A 35 -30.75 -22.85 26.02
C ASN A 35 -31.44 -21.88 25.03
N GLU A 36 -31.63 -20.64 25.46
CA GLU A 36 -32.33 -19.61 24.72
C GLU A 36 -31.78 -18.23 25.07
N VAL A 37 -31.45 -17.44 24.04
CA VAL A 37 -31.08 -16.03 24.18
C VAL A 37 -32.27 -15.21 23.72
N LEU A 38 -32.84 -14.40 24.62
CA LEU A 38 -33.95 -13.52 24.30
C LEU A 38 -33.48 -12.36 23.41
N ASP A 39 -34.37 -11.81 22.58
CA ASP A 39 -34.04 -10.76 21.61
C ASP A 39 -33.57 -9.46 22.27
N GLU A 40 -34.06 -9.19 23.49
CA GLU A 40 -33.69 -8.03 24.29
C GLU A 40 -32.34 -8.14 24.99
N PHE A 41 -31.67 -9.29 24.96
CA PHE A 41 -30.37 -9.47 25.63
C PHE A 41 -29.28 -8.68 24.90
N THR A 42 -28.48 -7.94 25.67
CA THR A 42 -27.45 -7.02 25.15
C THR A 42 -26.06 -7.27 25.73
N ALA A 43 -25.90 -8.31 26.55
CA ALA A 43 -24.62 -8.68 27.14
C ALA A 43 -23.54 -8.83 26.05
N PRO A 44 -22.34 -8.24 26.25
CA PRO A 44 -21.29 -8.31 25.24
C PRO A 44 -20.99 -9.74 24.81
N GLY A 45 -21.14 -10.02 23.51
CA GLY A 45 -20.88 -11.33 22.91
C GLY A 45 -22.04 -12.34 22.96
N ILE A 46 -23.17 -12.02 23.58
CA ILE A 46 -24.31 -12.96 23.74
C ILE A 46 -25.00 -13.29 22.40
N SER A 47 -24.88 -12.41 21.41
CA SER A 47 -25.35 -12.67 20.03
C SER A 47 -24.65 -13.87 19.39
N ALA A 48 -23.36 -14.09 19.66
CA ALA A 48 -22.63 -15.25 19.16
C ALA A 48 -23.17 -16.55 19.76
N LEU A 49 -23.59 -16.53 21.04
CA LEU A 49 -24.26 -17.68 21.66
C LEU A 49 -25.63 -17.92 21.03
N LYS A 50 -26.39 -16.86 20.73
CA LYS A 50 -27.67 -16.95 20.03
C LYS A 50 -27.52 -17.64 18.68
N GLU A 51 -26.62 -17.15 17.83
CA GLU A 51 -26.30 -17.77 16.54
C GLU A 51 -25.93 -19.25 16.68
N LYS A 52 -25.14 -19.59 17.70
CA LYS A 52 -24.74 -20.98 17.97
C LYS A 52 -25.93 -21.85 18.38
N LEU A 53 -26.79 -21.35 19.26
CA LEU A 53 -27.99 -22.07 19.70
C LEU A 53 -28.97 -22.25 18.55
N ASP A 54 -29.17 -21.22 17.72
CA ASP A 54 -30.02 -21.29 16.54
C ASP A 54 -29.51 -22.36 15.56
N TYR A 55 -28.20 -22.40 15.29
CA TYR A 55 -27.57 -23.46 14.49
C TYR A 55 -27.79 -24.86 15.08
N LEU A 56 -27.71 -25.01 16.40
CA LEU A 56 -27.93 -26.31 17.06
C LEU A 56 -29.39 -26.75 17.03
N LYS A 57 -30.34 -25.80 17.01
CA LYS A 57 -31.78 -26.06 16.89
C LYS A 57 -32.21 -26.43 15.47
N MET A 58 -31.43 -26.08 14.44
CA MET A 58 -31.72 -26.41 13.05
C MET A 58 -31.79 -27.92 12.80
N ASP A 59 -32.68 -28.33 11.90
CA ASP A 59 -32.69 -29.68 11.35
C ASP A 59 -31.52 -29.92 10.38
N GLU A 60 -31.33 -31.17 9.95
CA GLU A 60 -30.22 -31.55 9.08
C GLU A 60 -30.29 -30.87 7.69
N GLY A 61 -31.50 -30.64 7.17
CA GLY A 61 -31.71 -29.94 5.91
C GLY A 61 -31.41 -28.45 6.00
N GLU A 62 -31.82 -27.81 7.10
CA GLU A 62 -31.53 -26.42 7.43
C GLU A 62 -30.03 -26.20 7.61
N ARG A 63 -29.35 -27.04 8.40
CA ARG A 63 -27.89 -26.97 8.58
C ARG A 63 -27.15 -27.08 7.25
N ARG A 64 -27.50 -28.05 6.40
CA ARG A 64 -26.87 -28.19 5.07
C ARG A 64 -27.03 -26.94 4.19
N ARG A 65 -28.20 -26.29 4.22
CA ARG A 65 -28.42 -25.05 3.46
C ARG A 65 -27.58 -23.90 4.01
N PHE A 66 -27.52 -23.77 5.34
CA PHE A 66 -26.72 -22.77 6.01
C PHE A 66 -25.22 -22.95 5.72
N ASP A 67 -24.69 -24.15 5.92
CA ASP A 67 -23.27 -24.46 5.68
C ASP A 67 -22.87 -24.18 4.22
N LYS A 68 -23.71 -24.60 3.26
CA LYS A 68 -23.49 -24.32 1.83
C LYS A 68 -23.51 -22.82 1.52
N HIS A 69 -24.35 -22.04 2.19
CA HIS A 69 -24.36 -20.59 2.03
C HIS A 69 -23.07 -19.96 2.56
N ILE A 70 -22.63 -20.38 3.75
CA ILE A 70 -21.37 -19.90 4.37
C ILE A 70 -20.16 -20.25 3.51
N ASP A 71 -20.10 -21.46 2.97
CA ASP A 71 -19.01 -21.87 2.07
C ASP A 71 -18.98 -21.03 0.78
N ARG A 72 -20.14 -20.73 0.20
CA ARG A 72 -20.22 -19.84 -0.98
C ARG A 72 -19.70 -18.45 -0.64
N VAL A 73 -20.16 -17.87 0.46
CA VAL A 73 -19.73 -16.53 0.90
C VAL A 73 -18.22 -16.51 1.14
N ARG A 74 -17.67 -17.50 1.86
CA ARG A 74 -16.23 -17.60 2.11
C ARG A 74 -15.43 -17.70 0.81
N SER A 75 -15.91 -18.49 -0.15
CA SER A 75 -15.29 -18.61 -1.47
C SER A 75 -15.29 -17.28 -2.23
N GLU A 76 -16.42 -16.56 -2.24
CA GLU A 76 -16.52 -15.23 -2.85
C GLU A 76 -15.55 -14.23 -2.23
N TRP A 77 -15.39 -14.24 -0.89
CA TRP A 77 -14.40 -13.44 -0.20
C TRP A 77 -12.96 -13.81 -0.58
N GLY A 78 -12.64 -15.11 -0.67
CA GLY A 78 -11.33 -15.59 -1.08
C GLY A 78 -10.95 -15.11 -2.49
N ILE A 79 -11.89 -15.18 -3.45
CA ILE A 79 -11.68 -14.68 -4.81
C ILE A 79 -11.36 -13.18 -4.82
N ILE A 80 -12.03 -12.39 -3.98
CA ILE A 80 -11.78 -10.94 -3.90
C ILE A 80 -10.43 -10.63 -3.25
N GLU A 81 -10.03 -11.38 -2.22
CA GLU A 81 -8.73 -11.22 -1.58
C GLU A 81 -7.58 -11.55 -2.53
N ASP A 82 -7.68 -12.68 -3.25
CA ASP A 82 -6.72 -13.08 -4.28
C ASP A 82 -6.61 -12.01 -5.37
N ALA A 83 -7.74 -11.56 -5.94
CA ALA A 83 -7.74 -10.52 -6.98
C ALA A 83 -7.14 -9.18 -6.51
N ARG A 84 -7.31 -8.82 -5.23
CA ARG A 84 -6.69 -7.63 -4.63
C ARG A 84 -5.19 -7.82 -4.40
N GLN A 85 -4.76 -9.03 -4.10
CA GLN A 85 -3.34 -9.35 -3.98
C GLN A 85 -2.67 -9.25 -5.36
N ASP A 86 -3.23 -9.92 -6.36
CA ASP A 86 -2.73 -9.91 -7.74
C ASP A 86 -2.64 -8.48 -8.29
N GLY A 87 -3.72 -7.69 -8.15
CA GLY A 87 -3.72 -6.31 -8.63
C GLY A 87 -2.71 -5.38 -7.91
N ARG A 88 -2.35 -5.69 -6.65
CA ARG A 88 -1.29 -4.95 -5.94
C ARG A 88 0.09 -5.35 -6.42
N GLU A 89 0.30 -6.64 -6.71
CA GLU A 89 1.56 -7.15 -7.24
C GLU A 89 1.81 -6.62 -8.66
N GLU A 90 0.84 -6.75 -9.55
CA GLU A 90 0.88 -6.20 -10.91
C GLU A 90 1.13 -4.69 -10.89
N GLY A 91 0.37 -3.92 -10.08
CA GLY A 91 0.55 -2.48 -9.97
C GLY A 91 1.94 -2.07 -9.46
N ARG A 92 2.56 -2.88 -8.59
CA ARG A 92 3.92 -2.64 -8.10
C ARG A 92 4.96 -2.91 -9.18
N GLU A 93 4.79 -4.00 -9.92
CA GLU A 93 5.69 -4.36 -11.04
C GLU A 93 5.61 -3.33 -12.16
N GLU A 94 4.41 -2.97 -12.62
CA GLU A 94 4.22 -1.94 -13.63
C GLU A 94 4.81 -0.59 -13.19
N GLY A 95 4.55 -0.20 -11.93
CA GLY A 95 5.08 1.04 -11.37
C GLY A 95 6.60 1.07 -11.32
N LEU A 96 7.22 -0.04 -10.93
CA LEU A 96 8.68 -0.18 -10.90
C LEU A 96 9.25 -0.13 -12.31
N GLN A 97 8.67 -0.86 -13.27
CA GLN A 97 9.14 -0.89 -14.64
C GLN A 97 9.06 0.50 -15.28
N ARG A 98 7.90 1.17 -15.19
CA ARG A 98 7.74 2.53 -15.73
C ARG A 98 8.69 3.53 -15.06
N GLY A 99 8.87 3.43 -13.75
CA GLY A 99 9.81 4.29 -13.02
C GLY A 99 11.27 4.08 -13.44
N LEU A 100 11.67 2.84 -13.67
CA LEU A 100 13.02 2.51 -14.16
C LEU A 100 13.23 2.99 -15.61
N GLU A 101 12.26 2.76 -16.49
CA GLU A 101 12.33 3.21 -17.89
C GLU A 101 12.44 4.73 -17.98
N GLN A 102 11.55 5.46 -17.28
CA GLN A 102 11.57 6.92 -17.25
C GLN A 102 12.85 7.47 -16.61
N GLY A 103 13.29 6.88 -15.49
CA GLY A 103 14.52 7.28 -14.82
C GLY A 103 15.77 7.05 -15.66
N LEU A 104 15.82 5.93 -16.40
CA LEU A 104 16.91 5.63 -17.31
C LEU A 104 16.93 6.59 -18.50
N GLU A 105 15.77 6.86 -19.12
CA GLU A 105 15.66 7.78 -20.24
C GLU A 105 16.10 9.20 -19.85
N GLN A 106 15.58 9.72 -18.74
CA GLN A 106 15.98 11.04 -18.22
C GLN A 106 17.46 11.09 -17.85
N GLY A 107 17.99 10.03 -17.22
CA GLY A 107 19.40 9.94 -16.85
C GLY A 107 20.32 9.90 -18.07
N LEU A 108 19.93 9.19 -19.13
CA LEU A 108 20.68 9.14 -20.38
C LEU A 108 20.65 10.48 -21.12
N GLU A 109 19.50 11.14 -21.18
CA GLU A 109 19.36 12.45 -21.82
C GLU A 109 20.21 13.52 -21.09
N LEU A 110 20.12 13.57 -19.75
CA LEU A 110 20.91 14.48 -18.94
C LEU A 110 22.42 14.20 -19.09
N GLY A 111 22.82 12.93 -18.96
CA GLY A 111 24.22 12.54 -19.08
C GLY A 111 24.80 12.80 -20.48
N ARG A 112 23.98 12.72 -21.53
CA ARG A 112 24.37 13.10 -22.88
C ARG A 112 24.58 14.61 -22.99
N GLY A 113 23.67 15.43 -22.48
CA GLY A 113 23.81 16.89 -22.47
C GLY A 113 25.03 17.37 -21.70
N GLU A 114 25.27 16.81 -20.50
CA GLU A 114 26.48 17.07 -19.72
C GLU A 114 27.75 16.66 -20.48
N GLY A 115 27.71 15.54 -21.20
CA GLY A 115 28.80 15.06 -22.05
C GLY A 115 29.10 16.00 -23.23
N GLU A 116 28.07 16.45 -23.95
CA GLU A 116 28.17 17.42 -25.05
C GLU A 116 28.74 18.76 -24.55
N ALA A 117 28.22 19.28 -23.43
CA ALA A 117 28.73 20.49 -22.77
C ALA A 117 30.23 20.36 -22.38
N ALA A 118 30.61 19.23 -21.78
CA ALA A 118 31.99 18.97 -21.38
C ALA A 118 32.92 18.85 -22.60
N LEU A 119 32.47 18.23 -23.68
CA LEU A 119 33.21 18.13 -24.94
C LEU A 119 33.42 19.51 -25.56
N LEU A 120 32.35 20.29 -25.71
CA LEU A 120 32.40 21.64 -26.27
C LEU A 120 33.35 22.54 -25.46
N THR A 121 33.30 22.47 -24.13
CA THR A 121 34.22 23.19 -23.24
C THR A 121 35.68 22.82 -23.52
N ARG A 122 35.99 21.52 -23.69
CA ARG A 122 37.35 21.08 -24.03
C ARG A 122 37.78 21.57 -25.41
N LEU A 123 36.92 21.48 -26.42
CA LEU A 123 37.22 21.94 -27.79
C LEU A 123 37.51 23.44 -27.85
N LEU A 124 36.67 24.23 -27.20
CA LEU A 124 36.87 25.68 -27.08
C LEU A 124 38.15 26.00 -26.31
N GLY A 125 38.44 25.25 -25.25
CA GLY A 125 39.71 25.32 -24.51
C GLY A 125 40.93 25.10 -25.39
N TYR A 126 40.89 24.09 -26.27
CA TYR A 126 41.98 23.81 -27.21
C TYR A 126 42.13 24.87 -28.30
N LYS A 127 41.02 25.42 -28.80
CA LYS A 127 41.02 26.33 -29.95
C LYS A 127 41.29 27.79 -29.57
N PHE A 128 40.81 28.22 -28.41
CA PHE A 128 40.84 29.62 -27.97
C PHE A 128 41.57 29.83 -26.65
N GLY A 129 42.07 28.77 -26.00
CA GLY A 129 42.74 28.85 -24.71
C GLY A 129 41.77 28.87 -23.53
N THR A 130 42.21 29.39 -22.38
CA THR A 130 41.42 29.36 -21.15
C THR A 130 40.08 30.09 -21.31
N LEU A 131 38.99 29.35 -21.17
CA LEU A 131 37.63 29.90 -21.19
C LEU A 131 37.34 30.69 -19.90
N PRO A 132 36.76 31.90 -19.99
CA PRO A 132 36.29 32.60 -18.80
C PRO A 132 35.08 31.88 -18.18
N GLU A 133 34.91 32.06 -16.87
CA GLU A 133 33.96 31.27 -16.08
C GLU A 133 32.50 31.48 -16.50
N ALA A 134 32.16 32.69 -16.96
CA ALA A 134 30.85 33.02 -17.47
C ALA A 134 30.46 32.15 -18.69
N GLN A 135 31.40 31.86 -19.59
CA GLN A 135 31.17 31.03 -20.76
C GLN A 135 31.03 29.56 -20.38
N LYS A 136 31.80 29.07 -19.40
CA LYS A 136 31.64 27.69 -18.90
C LYS A 136 30.28 27.48 -18.27
N GLN A 137 29.85 28.39 -17.39
CA GLN A 137 28.51 28.33 -16.80
C GLN A 137 27.41 28.43 -17.86
N ARG A 138 27.62 29.23 -18.91
CA ARG A 138 26.68 29.32 -20.03
C ARG A 138 26.60 28.01 -20.81
N ILE A 139 27.71 27.27 -20.98
CA ILE A 139 27.72 25.95 -21.62
C ILE A 139 27.05 24.90 -20.74
N GLU A 140 27.35 24.86 -19.45
CA GLU A 140 26.79 23.87 -18.52
C GLU A 140 25.26 23.99 -18.37
N ASN A 141 24.72 25.21 -18.48
CA ASN A 141 23.27 25.46 -18.38
C ASN A 141 22.57 25.58 -19.74
N ALA A 142 23.28 25.34 -20.84
CA ALA A 142 22.72 25.45 -22.18
C ALA A 142 21.77 24.30 -22.49
N ARG A 143 20.72 24.58 -23.28
CA ARG A 143 19.86 23.52 -23.82
C ARG A 143 20.59 22.76 -24.93
N SER A 144 20.22 21.50 -25.17
CA SER A 144 20.86 20.64 -26.18
C SER A 144 20.89 21.28 -27.58
N GLU A 145 19.87 22.06 -27.95
CA GLU A 145 19.82 22.82 -29.21
C GLU A 145 20.91 23.90 -29.31
N GLU A 146 21.20 24.58 -28.19
CA GLU A 146 22.20 25.64 -28.11
C GLU A 146 23.61 25.04 -28.17
N LEU A 147 23.83 23.93 -27.46
CA LEU A 147 25.06 23.15 -27.53
C LEU A 147 25.34 22.68 -28.96
N ALA A 148 24.37 22.08 -29.64
CA ALA A 148 24.53 21.61 -31.02
C ALA A 148 24.86 22.76 -32.00
N LEU A 149 24.27 23.93 -31.80
CA LEU A 149 24.57 25.12 -32.61
C LEU A 149 26.01 25.60 -32.40
N TRP A 150 26.45 25.66 -31.13
CA TRP A 150 27.81 26.07 -30.79
C TRP A 150 28.85 25.04 -31.24
N GLU A 151 28.55 23.75 -31.19
CA GLU A 151 29.39 22.68 -31.75
C GLU A 151 29.58 22.83 -33.26
N GLN A 152 28.54 23.20 -34.02
CA GLN A 152 28.71 23.45 -35.46
C GLN A 152 29.56 24.70 -35.73
N ARG A 153 29.37 25.74 -34.91
CA ARG A 153 30.09 27.01 -35.07
C ARG A 153 31.54 26.93 -34.66
N VAL A 154 31.89 26.13 -33.65
CA VAL A 154 33.28 26.03 -33.17
C VAL A 154 34.23 25.56 -34.27
N LEU A 155 33.72 24.77 -35.23
CA LEU A 155 34.48 24.26 -36.37
C LEU A 155 34.95 25.38 -37.32
N ASN A 156 34.19 26.48 -37.43
CA ASN A 156 34.43 27.53 -38.43
C ASN A 156 34.73 28.92 -37.82
N ALA A 157 34.30 29.16 -36.58
CA ALA A 157 34.46 30.45 -35.90
C ALA A 157 35.94 30.82 -35.75
N LYS A 158 36.29 32.08 -35.92
CA LYS A 158 37.66 32.59 -35.72
C LYS A 158 37.88 33.13 -34.32
N THR A 159 36.80 33.48 -33.63
CA THR A 159 36.83 34.04 -32.27
C THR A 159 35.85 33.30 -31.35
N LEU A 160 36.03 33.46 -30.04
CA LEU A 160 35.14 32.85 -29.05
C LEU A 160 33.72 33.43 -29.14
N ASP A 161 33.60 34.74 -29.36
CA ASP A 161 32.31 35.42 -29.45
C ASP A 161 31.49 34.94 -30.65
N GLU A 162 32.14 34.62 -31.78
CA GLU A 162 31.48 34.07 -32.97
C GLU A 162 30.78 32.72 -32.72
N VAL A 163 31.25 31.94 -31.73
CA VAL A 163 30.61 30.66 -31.36
C VAL A 163 29.28 30.92 -30.67
N PHE A 164 29.26 31.88 -29.74
CA PHE A 164 28.15 32.12 -28.81
C PHE A 164 27.09 33.12 -29.30
N LEU A 165 27.22 33.62 -30.53
CA LEU A 165 26.32 34.60 -31.18
C LEU A 165 24.89 34.09 -31.38
#